data_AF-A0A6G3QQH7-F1
#
_entry.id   AF-A0A6G3QQH7-F1
#
_cell.length_a   1.000
_cell.length_b   1.000
_cell.length_c   1.000
_cell.angle_alpha   90.00
_cell.angle_beta   90.00
_cell.angle_gamma   90.00
#
_symmetry.space_group_name_H-M   'P 1'
#
loop_
_entity.id
_entity.type
_entity.pdbx_description
1 polymer ?
#
loop_
_entity_poly.entity_id
_entity_poly.type
_entity_poly.pdbx_seq_one_letter_code
_entity_poly.pdbx_strand_id
1 'polypeptide(L)'
;MSRAGLWLDCRHRAPGAAAGTHDGEAHAVEDVLPPVGRPARPEYLSRGGVAITGPVHGPAAGRRLLRGLLAAHSATEVARRYVVEYPAPVVDALVNAALDRIGGWEAKAMRDRAGVAGAHLLYDALRRELASPQWTRALDRGLAAPGLLVSTRPMAGPDRGAEYARQCLLPGAAVALAPGALRSFADDDSAPRTSTVDLAEARRVVGILDWFGISLDALHGPATPSTPAR
;
A
#
# COMPACT_ATOMS: atom_id res chain seq x y z
N MET A 1 -15.15 8.50 13.14
CA MET A 1 -13.75 8.26 12.75
C MET A 1 -13.72 7.02 11.87
N SER A 2 -13.12 7.08 10.68
CA SER A 2 -13.03 5.92 9.79
C SER A 2 -12.03 4.90 10.37
N ARG A 3 -12.48 3.66 10.52
CA ARG A 3 -11.69 2.56 11.09
C ARG A 3 -10.56 2.16 10.13
N ALA A 4 -9.37 1.87 10.65
CA ALA A 4 -8.30 1.24 9.88
C ALA A 4 -8.59 -0.26 9.69
N GLY A 5 -8.26 -0.80 8.51
CA GLY A 5 -8.58 -2.17 8.12
C GLY A 5 -7.36 -3.09 8.05
N LEU A 6 -7.49 -4.33 8.52
CA LEU A 6 -6.51 -5.38 8.25
C LEU A 6 -7.05 -6.30 7.18
N TRP A 7 -6.26 -6.58 6.16
CA TRP A 7 -6.64 -7.43 5.03
C TRP A 7 -5.71 -8.64 4.97
N LEU A 8 -6.27 -9.81 4.62
CA LEU A 8 -5.48 -11.01 4.40
C LEU A 8 -4.98 -11.08 2.95
N ASP A 9 -3.67 -11.08 2.75
CA ASP A 9 -3.05 -11.26 1.44
C ASP A 9 -2.84 -12.75 1.14
N CYS A 10 -3.57 -13.28 0.16
CA CYS A 10 -3.43 -14.67 -0.34
C CYS A 10 -2.76 -14.76 -1.73
N ARG A 11 -2.31 -13.64 -2.32
CA ARG A 11 -1.80 -13.55 -3.70
C ARG A 11 -0.60 -14.46 -4.00
N HIS A 12 0.28 -14.67 -3.02
CA HIS A 12 1.51 -15.47 -3.19
C HIS A 12 1.43 -16.79 -2.42
N ARG A 13 0.24 -17.36 -2.26
CA ARG A 13 0.08 -18.67 -1.63
C ARG A 13 0.50 -19.76 -2.62
N ALA A 14 1.29 -20.74 -2.16
CA ALA A 14 1.61 -21.90 -2.97
C ALA A 14 0.30 -22.65 -3.34
N PRO A 15 0.11 -23.05 -4.61
CA PRO A 15 -1.05 -23.83 -5.01
C PRO A 15 -1.05 -25.17 -4.23
N GLY A 16 -2.12 -25.43 -3.49
CA GLY A 16 -2.28 -26.65 -2.68
C GLY A 16 -2.14 -26.47 -1.16
N ALA A 17 -1.76 -25.29 -0.66
CA ALA A 17 -1.87 -25.00 0.77
C ALA A 17 -3.35 -24.96 1.17
N ALA A 18 -3.79 -25.97 1.93
CA ALA A 18 -5.19 -26.25 2.23
C ALA A 18 -6.00 -25.01 2.68
N ALA A 19 -7.17 -24.82 2.08
CA ALA A 19 -8.05 -23.69 2.35
C ALA A 19 -8.45 -23.55 3.85
N GLY A 20 -8.44 -24.65 4.61
CA GLY A 20 -8.95 -24.70 5.99
C GLY A 20 -7.99 -24.29 7.12
N THR A 21 -6.72 -23.93 6.87
CA THR A 21 -5.77 -23.60 7.97
C THR A 21 -5.88 -22.17 8.52
N HIS A 22 -6.69 -21.30 7.90
CA HIS A 22 -6.74 -19.88 8.26
C HIS A 22 -8.16 -19.33 8.44
N ASP A 23 -9.18 -20.19 8.56
CA ASP A 23 -10.55 -19.71 8.84
C ASP A 23 -10.61 -18.92 10.16
N GLY A 24 -9.78 -19.26 11.14
CA GLY A 24 -9.62 -18.49 12.38
C GLY A 24 -8.97 -17.10 12.19
N GLU A 25 -8.04 -16.96 11.23
CA GLU A 25 -7.41 -15.67 10.90
C GLU A 25 -8.34 -14.77 10.09
N ALA A 26 -9.22 -15.36 9.29
CA ALA A 26 -10.20 -14.64 8.46
C ALA A 26 -11.21 -13.83 9.31
N HIS A 27 -11.42 -14.19 10.57
CA HIS A 27 -12.39 -13.51 11.45
C HIS A 27 -11.87 -12.16 11.99
N ALA A 28 -10.55 -11.92 11.93
CA ALA A 28 -9.92 -10.69 12.41
C ALA A 28 -9.69 -9.64 11.30
N VAL A 29 -9.95 -9.99 10.03
CA VAL A 29 -9.67 -9.13 8.86
C VAL A 29 -10.97 -8.58 8.24
N GLU A 30 -10.88 -7.39 7.65
CA GLU A 30 -11.99 -6.73 6.94
C GLU A 30 -12.20 -7.31 5.53
N ASP A 31 -11.12 -7.74 4.86
CA ASP A 31 -11.20 -8.27 3.50
C ASP A 31 -10.02 -9.20 3.18
N VAL A 32 -10.06 -9.86 2.03
CA VAL A 32 -9.06 -10.81 1.54
C VAL A 32 -8.64 -10.43 0.11
N LEU A 33 -7.34 -10.33 -0.14
CA LEU A 33 -6.78 -10.30 -1.48
C LEU A 33 -6.67 -11.74 -1.99
N PRO A 34 -7.51 -12.17 -2.96
CA PRO A 34 -7.52 -13.55 -3.40
C PRO A 34 -6.21 -13.94 -4.09
N PRO A 35 -5.88 -15.25 -4.17
CA PRO A 35 -4.82 -15.74 -5.03
C PRO A 35 -5.03 -15.20 -6.45
N VAL A 36 -4.04 -14.50 -7.00
CA VAL A 36 -4.18 -13.93 -8.34
C VAL A 36 -3.84 -15.02 -9.36
N GLY A 37 -4.85 -15.52 -10.08
CA GLY A 37 -4.60 -16.07 -11.42
C GLY A 37 -4.19 -14.91 -12.32
N ARG A 38 -3.08 -15.03 -13.07
CA ARG A 38 -2.45 -13.98 -13.89
C ARG A 38 -3.48 -12.94 -14.40
N PRO A 39 -3.47 -11.69 -13.91
CA PRO A 39 -4.55 -10.76 -14.21
C PRO A 39 -4.43 -10.25 -15.65
N ALA A 40 -5.55 -10.21 -16.36
CA ALA A 40 -5.65 -9.62 -17.70
C ALA A 40 -5.89 -8.09 -17.67
N ARG A 41 -6.04 -7.49 -16.48
CA ARG A 41 -6.33 -6.06 -16.26
C ARG A 41 -5.43 -5.47 -15.17
N PRO A 42 -5.15 -4.15 -15.21
CA PRO A 42 -4.37 -3.46 -14.18
C PRO A 42 -5.11 -3.32 -12.85
N GLU A 43 -6.41 -3.61 -12.82
CA GLU A 43 -7.25 -3.63 -11.62
C GLU A 43 -7.64 -5.05 -11.28
N TYR A 44 -7.62 -5.38 -10.00
CA TYR A 44 -8.14 -6.65 -9.48
C TYR A 44 -9.04 -6.41 -8.26
N LEU A 45 -9.90 -7.38 -7.96
CA LEU A 45 -10.90 -7.26 -6.91
C LEU A 45 -10.47 -8.04 -5.67
N SER A 46 -10.71 -7.46 -4.50
CA SER A 46 -10.73 -8.21 -3.25
C SER A 46 -11.93 -9.17 -3.21
N ARG A 47 -11.96 -10.07 -2.21
CA ARG A 47 -13.12 -10.96 -1.99
C ARG A 47 -14.39 -10.17 -1.69
N GLY A 48 -14.28 -9.05 -0.98
CA GLY A 48 -15.37 -8.11 -0.70
C GLY A 48 -15.79 -7.23 -1.88
N GLY A 49 -15.18 -7.38 -3.06
CA GLY A 49 -15.52 -6.62 -4.26
C GLY A 49 -14.92 -5.21 -4.30
N VAL A 50 -13.93 -4.91 -3.47
CA VAL A 50 -13.19 -3.64 -3.51
C VAL A 50 -12.19 -3.69 -4.66
N ALA A 51 -12.21 -2.67 -5.52
CA ALA A 51 -11.27 -2.56 -6.62
C ALA A 51 -9.93 -2.01 -6.14
N ILE A 52 -8.87 -2.74 -6.45
CA ILE A 52 -7.51 -2.38 -6.11
C ILE A 52 -6.82 -1.88 -7.36
N THR A 53 -6.28 -0.67 -7.26
CA THR A 53 -5.59 0.02 -8.35
C THR A 53 -4.18 0.41 -7.93
N GLY A 54 -3.22 0.34 -8.86
CA GLY A 54 -1.80 0.46 -8.57
C GLY A 54 -1.01 -0.74 -9.12
N PRO A 55 0.18 -1.03 -8.56
CA PRO A 55 0.81 -0.38 -7.41
C PRO A 55 1.34 1.04 -7.72
N VAL A 56 1.36 1.91 -6.71
CA VAL A 56 2.07 3.19 -6.73
C VAL A 56 3.25 3.16 -5.76
N HIS A 57 4.38 3.76 -6.14
CA HIS A 57 5.63 3.71 -5.34
C HIS A 57 5.97 5.05 -4.68
N GLY A 58 5.12 6.07 -4.85
CA GLY A 58 5.35 7.39 -4.25
C GLY A 58 4.14 8.33 -4.35
N PRO A 59 4.16 9.46 -3.60
CA PRO A 59 3.05 10.42 -3.53
C PRO A 59 2.64 11.02 -4.88
N ALA A 60 3.59 11.35 -5.76
CA ALA A 60 3.27 11.87 -7.09
C ALA A 60 2.53 10.84 -7.97
N ALA A 61 2.94 9.57 -7.93
CA ALA A 61 2.25 8.50 -8.64
C ALA A 61 0.82 8.30 -8.12
N GLY A 62 0.62 8.32 -6.79
CA GLY A 62 -0.70 8.24 -6.18
C GLY A 62 -1.63 9.40 -6.58
N ARG A 63 -1.12 10.65 -6.59
CA ARG A 63 -1.89 11.81 -7.05
C ARG A 63 -2.29 11.70 -8.52
N ARG A 64 -1.37 11.26 -9.39
CA ARG A 64 -1.68 11.03 -10.81
C ARG A 64 -2.77 9.97 -10.97
N LEU A 65 -2.69 8.89 -10.21
CA LEU A 65 -3.70 7.84 -10.22
C LEU A 65 -5.08 8.36 -9.79
N LEU A 66 -5.17 9.10 -8.68
CA LEU A 66 -6.44 9.70 -8.24
C LEU A 66 -7.05 10.61 -9.31
N ARG A 67 -6.24 11.47 -9.93
CA ARG A 67 -6.74 12.34 -11.01
C ARG A 67 -7.23 11.54 -12.21
N GLY A 68 -6.52 10.45 -12.55
CA GLY A 68 -6.96 9.50 -13.57
C GLY A 68 -8.29 8.86 -13.23
N LEU A 69 -8.47 8.37 -12.01
CA LEU A 69 -9.75 7.81 -11.53
C LEU A 69 -10.88 8.84 -11.62
N LEU A 70 -10.63 10.07 -11.18
CA LEU A 70 -11.61 11.15 -11.22
C LEU A 70 -12.02 11.49 -12.67
N ALA A 71 -11.07 11.45 -13.61
CA ALA A 71 -11.32 11.74 -15.03
C ALA A 71 -11.98 10.56 -15.78
N ALA A 72 -11.67 9.33 -15.40
CA ALA A 72 -12.24 8.12 -15.99
C ALA A 72 -13.67 7.84 -15.50
N HIS A 73 -14.06 8.44 -14.36
CA HIS A 73 -15.33 8.17 -13.74
C HIS A 73 -16.51 8.58 -14.64
N SER A 74 -17.31 7.60 -15.03
CA SER A 74 -18.59 7.79 -15.71
C SER A 74 -19.75 7.70 -14.71
N ALA A 75 -20.89 8.32 -15.03
CA ALA A 75 -22.09 8.33 -14.18
C ALA A 75 -22.66 6.94 -13.82
N THR A 76 -22.13 5.87 -14.41
CA THR A 76 -22.57 4.47 -14.20
C THR A 76 -21.71 3.69 -13.18
N GLU A 77 -20.57 4.22 -12.75
CA GLU A 77 -19.62 3.53 -11.83
C GLU A 77 -19.79 3.89 -10.35
N VAL A 78 -20.88 4.61 -10.02
CA VAL A 78 -21.07 5.39 -8.78
C VAL A 78 -21.03 4.56 -7.48
N ALA A 79 -21.02 3.22 -7.53
CA ALA A 79 -21.06 2.39 -6.33
C ALA A 79 -19.75 1.66 -5.97
N ARG A 80 -18.71 1.69 -6.80
CA ARG A 80 -17.52 0.85 -6.57
C ARG A 80 -16.54 1.52 -5.59
N ARG A 81 -16.18 0.82 -4.50
CA ARG A 81 -15.10 1.23 -3.59
C ARG A 81 -13.75 0.92 -4.25
N TYR A 82 -12.86 1.91 -4.25
CA TYR A 82 -11.50 1.76 -4.76
C TYR A 82 -10.48 1.89 -3.63
N VAL A 83 -9.36 1.19 -3.75
CA VAL A 83 -8.17 1.40 -2.92
C VAL A 83 -6.93 1.53 -3.80
N VAL A 84 -6.06 2.47 -3.43
CA VAL A 84 -4.76 2.65 -4.06
C VAL A 84 -3.75 1.77 -3.34
N GLU A 85 -3.14 0.81 -4.05
CA GLU A 85 -2.13 -0.08 -3.49
C GLU A 85 -0.74 0.58 -3.44
N TYR A 86 -0.12 0.53 -2.27
CA TYR A 86 1.26 0.95 -2.03
C TYR A 86 2.07 -0.21 -1.41
N PRO A 87 2.99 -0.83 -2.17
CA PRO A 87 3.80 -1.94 -1.67
C PRO A 87 5.03 -1.45 -0.90
N ALA A 88 4.91 -1.26 0.41
CA ALA A 88 5.98 -0.70 1.25
C ALA A 88 7.33 -1.46 1.14
N PRO A 89 7.38 -2.81 1.16
CA PRO A 89 8.65 -3.53 1.03
C PRO A 89 9.30 -3.38 -0.35
N VAL A 90 8.51 -3.18 -1.42
CA VAL A 90 9.05 -2.96 -2.77
C VAL A 90 9.70 -1.59 -2.84
N VAL A 91 9.09 -0.57 -2.21
CA VAL A 91 9.70 0.76 -2.10
C VAL A 91 11.01 0.70 -1.31
N ASP A 92 11.02 0.01 -0.16
CA ASP A 92 12.25 -0.18 0.60
C ASP A 92 13.32 -0.91 -0.23
N ALA A 93 12.97 -1.96 -0.98
CA ALA A 93 13.93 -2.64 -1.84
C ALA A 93 14.54 -1.74 -2.93
N LEU A 94 13.71 -0.91 -3.59
CA LEU A 94 14.17 0.03 -4.62
C LEU A 94 15.11 1.09 -4.03
N VAL A 95 14.77 1.64 -2.86
CA VAL A 95 15.58 2.65 -2.19
C VAL A 95 16.86 2.03 -1.62
N ASN A 96 16.77 0.86 -0.98
CA ASN A 96 17.93 0.12 -0.49
C ASN A 96 18.94 -0.18 -1.60
N ALA A 97 18.47 -0.58 -2.79
CA ALA A 97 19.34 -0.79 -3.95
C ALA A 97 20.02 0.49 -4.45
N ALA A 98 19.40 1.66 -4.25
CA ALA A 98 20.05 2.95 -4.53
C ALA A 98 21.07 3.32 -3.45
N LEU A 99 20.71 3.16 -2.17
CA LEU A 99 21.60 3.38 -1.03
C LEU A 99 22.83 2.47 -1.07
N ASP A 100 22.67 1.21 -1.49
CA ASP A 100 23.77 0.24 -1.62
C ASP A 100 24.79 0.66 -2.68
N ARG A 101 24.33 1.28 -3.77
CA ARG A 101 25.22 1.81 -4.82
C ARG A 101 26.01 3.02 -4.35
N ILE A 102 25.43 3.82 -3.46
CA ILE A 102 26.09 4.98 -2.84
C ILE A 102 27.12 4.50 -1.81
N GLY A 103 26.75 3.52 -0.99
CA GLY A 103 27.60 3.01 0.09
C GLY A 103 27.71 3.98 1.27
N GLY A 104 28.58 3.66 2.24
CA GLY A 104 28.74 4.44 3.47
C GLY A 104 27.86 3.96 4.63
N TRP A 105 28.17 4.43 5.84
CA TRP A 105 27.43 4.04 7.04
C TRP A 105 26.13 4.85 7.17
N GLU A 106 26.15 6.10 6.72
CA GLU A 106 24.98 6.97 6.66
C GLU A 106 23.92 6.43 5.70
N ALA A 107 24.30 5.94 4.52
CA ALA A 107 23.35 5.34 3.58
C ALA A 107 22.77 4.03 4.13
N LYS A 108 23.60 3.19 4.79
CA LYS A 108 23.14 1.96 5.44
C LYS A 108 22.15 2.24 6.57
N ALA A 109 22.32 3.33 7.32
CA ALA A 109 21.40 3.73 8.38
C ALA A 109 20.00 4.13 7.86
N MET A 110 19.88 4.43 6.56
CA MET A 110 18.62 4.79 5.92
C MET A 110 17.86 3.59 5.32
N ARG A 111 18.41 2.37 5.40
CA ARG A 111 17.74 1.18 4.88
C ARG A 111 16.42 0.93 5.59
N ASP A 112 15.46 0.44 4.82
CA ASP A 112 14.16 -0.02 5.33
C ASP A 112 13.33 1.08 6.04
N ARG A 113 13.63 2.36 5.74
CA ARG A 113 12.89 3.53 6.27
C ARG A 113 11.94 4.16 5.23
N ALA A 114 12.16 3.89 3.96
CA ALA A 114 11.50 4.59 2.86
C ALA A 114 10.05 4.12 2.67
N GLY A 115 9.79 2.83 2.86
CA GLY A 115 8.47 2.22 2.71
C GLY A 115 7.44 2.89 3.62
N VAL A 116 7.72 2.95 4.92
CA VAL A 116 6.83 3.57 5.92
C VAL A 116 6.72 5.08 5.70
N ALA A 117 7.84 5.78 5.48
CA ALA A 117 7.82 7.22 5.22
C ALA A 117 6.97 7.56 3.99
N GLY A 118 7.13 6.82 2.90
CA GLY A 118 6.34 7.01 1.69
C GLY A 118 4.86 6.69 1.88
N ALA A 119 4.51 5.68 2.70
CA ALA A 119 3.11 5.38 3.03
C ALA A 119 2.43 6.55 3.77
N HIS A 120 3.12 7.16 4.73
CA HIS A 120 2.62 8.32 5.48
C HIS A 120 2.43 9.55 4.59
N LEU A 121 3.40 9.83 3.71
CA LEU A 121 3.31 10.94 2.76
C LEU A 121 2.22 10.71 1.70
N LEU A 122 2.09 9.47 1.21
CA LEU A 122 1.03 9.11 0.28
C LEU A 122 -0.34 9.26 0.97
N TYR A 123 -0.50 8.80 2.21
CA TYR A 123 -1.72 9.00 2.98
C TYR A 123 -2.10 10.48 3.07
N ASP A 124 -1.18 11.37 3.50
CA ASP A 124 -1.43 12.82 3.56
C ASP A 124 -1.76 13.40 2.17
N ALA A 125 -1.04 13.00 1.13
CA ALA A 125 -1.29 13.46 -0.23
C ALA A 125 -2.68 13.06 -0.74
N LEU A 126 -3.11 11.81 -0.52
CA LEU A 126 -4.44 11.33 -0.89
C LEU A 126 -5.52 12.09 -0.12
N ARG A 127 -5.35 12.27 1.20
CA ARG A 127 -6.31 13.03 2.03
C ARG A 127 -6.47 14.47 1.55
N ARG A 128 -5.39 15.13 1.15
CA ARG A 128 -5.43 16.49 0.59
C ARG A 128 -6.10 16.54 -0.78
N GLU A 129 -5.80 15.59 -1.66
CA GLU A 129 -6.42 15.54 -2.99
C GLU A 129 -7.94 15.29 -2.89
N LEU A 130 -8.36 14.40 -1.99
CA LEU A 130 -9.78 14.12 -1.72
C LEU A 130 -10.53 15.30 -1.08
N ALA A 131 -9.81 16.21 -0.42
CA ALA A 131 -10.38 17.46 0.10
C ALA A 131 -10.48 18.57 -0.97
N SER A 132 -10.06 18.32 -2.22
CA SER A 132 -10.15 19.31 -3.29
C SER A 132 -11.59 19.50 -3.79
N PRO A 133 -11.95 20.69 -4.33
CA PRO A 133 -13.31 20.94 -4.83
C PRO A 133 -13.77 20.00 -5.94
N GLN A 134 -12.84 19.44 -6.73
CA GLN A 134 -13.19 18.50 -7.80
C GLN A 134 -13.63 17.16 -7.22
N TRP A 135 -12.89 16.66 -6.23
CA TRP A 135 -13.25 15.45 -5.50
C TRP A 135 -14.51 15.64 -4.66
N THR A 136 -14.66 16.75 -3.93
CA THR A 136 -15.89 17.05 -3.17
C THR A 136 -17.12 16.93 -4.06
N ARG A 137 -17.12 17.57 -5.24
CA ARG A 137 -18.24 17.48 -6.19
C ARG A 137 -18.48 16.06 -6.70
N ALA A 138 -17.44 15.25 -6.83
CA ALA A 138 -17.60 13.86 -7.27
C ALA A 138 -18.19 12.98 -6.15
N LEU A 139 -17.74 13.16 -4.91
CA LEU A 139 -18.30 12.50 -3.74
C LEU A 139 -19.77 12.88 -3.53
N ASP A 140 -20.13 14.15 -3.74
CA ASP A 140 -21.52 14.63 -3.68
C ASP A 140 -22.42 13.99 -4.75
N ARG A 141 -21.83 13.56 -5.89
CA ARG A 141 -22.52 12.79 -6.94
C ARG A 141 -22.57 11.29 -6.64
N GLY A 142 -22.12 10.86 -5.47
CA GLY A 142 -22.16 9.48 -5.01
C GLY A 142 -20.88 8.68 -5.24
N LEU A 143 -19.81 9.26 -5.81
CA LEU A 143 -18.55 8.55 -5.99
C LEU A 143 -17.99 8.13 -4.61
N ALA A 144 -17.56 6.88 -4.49
CA ALA A 144 -16.86 6.42 -3.30
C ALA A 144 -15.43 6.99 -3.25
N ALA A 145 -15.04 7.59 -2.13
CA ALA A 145 -13.68 8.07 -1.91
C ALA A 145 -12.68 6.89 -1.94
N PRO A 146 -11.65 6.92 -2.80
CA PRO A 146 -10.60 5.91 -2.78
C PRO A 146 -9.85 5.88 -1.45
N GLY A 147 -9.63 4.67 -0.91
CA GLY A 147 -8.81 4.43 0.27
C GLY A 147 -7.34 4.19 -0.09
N LEU A 148 -6.49 4.09 0.93
CA LEU A 148 -5.11 3.61 0.82
C LEU A 148 -5.04 2.15 1.27
N LEU A 149 -4.38 1.30 0.50
CA LEU A 149 -4.02 -0.07 0.86
C LEU A 149 -2.50 -0.20 0.89
N VAL A 150 -1.90 -0.42 2.05
CA VAL A 150 -0.47 -0.72 2.18
C VAL A 150 -0.27 -2.23 2.14
N SER A 151 0.47 -2.74 1.16
CA SER A 151 0.76 -4.18 1.07
C SER A 151 2.17 -4.50 1.55
N THR A 152 2.30 -5.61 2.28
CA THR A 152 3.59 -6.03 2.89
C THR A 152 4.23 -7.23 2.17
N ARG A 153 3.70 -7.65 1.02
CA ARG A 153 4.23 -8.75 0.21
C ARG A 153 4.66 -8.29 -1.18
N PRO A 154 5.53 -9.06 -1.88
CA PRO A 154 6.03 -10.39 -1.54
C PRO A 154 7.25 -10.46 -0.60
N MET A 155 7.90 -9.33 -0.29
CA MET A 155 9.27 -9.36 0.25
C MET A 155 9.37 -9.38 1.78
N ALA A 156 8.34 -8.97 2.53
CA ALA A 156 8.42 -8.99 3.99
C ALA A 156 8.15 -10.38 4.56
N GLY A 157 9.03 -10.83 5.46
CA GLY A 157 8.74 -11.96 6.35
C GLY A 157 7.66 -11.62 7.39
N PRO A 158 7.28 -12.59 8.25
CA PRO A 158 6.23 -12.41 9.26
C PRO A 158 6.42 -11.15 10.12
N ASP A 159 7.58 -11.00 10.76
CA ASP A 159 7.80 -9.94 11.73
C ASP A 159 7.91 -8.57 11.09
N ARG A 160 8.62 -8.49 9.95
CA ARG A 160 8.71 -7.25 9.17
C ARG A 160 7.35 -6.83 8.60
N GLY A 161 6.52 -7.79 8.20
CA GLY A 161 5.14 -7.54 7.79
C GLY A 161 4.30 -6.96 8.94
N ALA A 162 4.41 -7.55 10.14
CA ALA A 162 3.75 -7.04 11.34
C ALA A 162 4.25 -5.64 11.72
N GLU A 163 5.55 -5.36 11.59
CA GLU A 163 6.11 -4.03 11.80
C GLU A 163 5.52 -2.99 10.84
N TYR A 164 5.42 -3.28 9.54
CA TYR A 164 4.72 -2.39 8.60
C TYR A 164 3.28 -2.15 9.02
N ALA A 165 2.54 -3.16 9.49
CA ALA A 165 1.19 -2.95 9.99
C ALA A 165 1.15 -2.02 11.19
N ARG A 166 2.01 -2.21 12.19
CA ARG A 166 2.09 -1.33 13.38
C ARG A 166 2.33 0.13 13.03
N GLN A 167 3.03 0.41 11.92
CA GLN A 167 3.36 1.78 11.52
C GLN A 167 2.36 2.34 10.49
N CYS A 168 1.80 1.51 9.61
CA CYS A 168 1.01 1.93 8.46
C CYS A 168 -0.50 1.67 8.57
N LEU A 169 -1.00 1.17 9.71
CA LEU A 169 -2.44 0.99 9.96
C LEU A 169 -3.12 2.33 10.28
N LEU A 170 -3.08 3.24 9.30
CA LEU A 170 -3.52 4.63 9.43
C LEU A 170 -5.07 4.76 9.39
N PRO A 171 -5.65 5.84 9.94
CA PRO A 171 -7.10 6.00 9.98
C PRO A 171 -7.76 5.96 8.60
N GLY A 172 -8.68 5.01 8.37
CA GLY A 172 -9.37 4.83 7.10
C GLY A 172 -8.51 4.25 5.95
N ALA A 173 -7.26 3.86 6.24
CA ALA A 173 -6.45 3.04 5.36
C ALA A 173 -6.57 1.55 5.75
N ALA A 174 -6.11 0.67 4.87
CA ALA A 174 -5.97 -0.75 5.15
C ALA A 174 -4.53 -1.23 4.96
N VAL A 175 -4.16 -2.29 5.68
CA VAL A 175 -2.88 -2.99 5.49
C VAL A 175 -3.15 -4.44 5.10
N ALA A 176 -2.57 -4.88 3.99
CA ALA A 176 -2.64 -6.26 3.52
C ALA A 176 -1.42 -7.07 4.01
N LEU A 177 -1.69 -8.09 4.84
CA LEU A 177 -0.69 -8.94 5.48
C LEU A 177 -0.77 -10.39 5.01
N ALA A 178 0.38 -11.03 4.87
CA ALA A 178 0.44 -12.48 4.73
C ALA A 178 -0.05 -13.17 6.01
N PRO A 179 -0.54 -14.43 5.94
CA PRO A 179 -0.99 -15.19 7.12
C PRO A 179 0.00 -15.15 8.31
N GLY A 180 1.29 -15.37 8.05
CA GLY A 180 2.32 -15.33 9.10
C GLY A 180 2.52 -13.95 9.72
N ALA A 181 2.45 -12.89 8.93
CA ALA A 181 2.56 -11.51 9.41
C ALA A 181 1.31 -11.08 10.19
N LEU A 182 0.13 -11.56 9.78
CA LEU A 182 -1.12 -11.33 10.51
C LEU A 182 -1.08 -11.99 11.89
N ARG A 183 -0.56 -13.22 12.01
CA ARG A 183 -0.34 -13.88 13.31
C ARG A 183 0.67 -13.12 14.17
N SER A 184 1.85 -12.78 13.62
CA SER A 184 2.87 -11.98 14.33
C SER A 184 2.35 -10.60 14.78
N PHE A 185 1.42 -10.01 14.03
CA PHE A 185 0.73 -8.79 14.43
C PHE A 185 -0.33 -9.01 15.52
N ALA A 186 -1.09 -10.10 15.44
CA ALA A 186 -2.17 -10.42 16.37
C ALA A 186 -1.66 -10.89 17.75
N ASP A 187 -0.50 -11.55 17.79
CA ASP A 187 0.12 -12.04 19.04
C ASP A 187 0.72 -10.91 19.90
N ASP A 188 0.77 -9.69 19.38
CA ASP A 188 1.26 -8.50 20.09
C ASP A 188 0.09 -7.66 20.62
N ASP A 189 -0.38 -7.99 21.82
CA ASP A 189 -1.48 -7.29 22.51
C ASP A 189 -1.18 -5.80 22.80
N SER A 190 0.08 -5.37 22.69
CA SER A 190 0.49 -3.97 22.91
C SER A 190 0.40 -3.12 21.64
N ALA A 191 0.23 -3.74 20.47
CA ALA A 191 0.20 -3.04 19.20
C ALA A 191 -1.07 -2.17 19.07
N PRO A 192 -0.94 -0.88 18.71
CA PRO A 192 -2.10 -0.04 18.48
C PRO A 192 -2.89 -0.56 17.28
N ARG A 193 -4.22 -0.67 17.43
CA ARG A 193 -5.14 -1.05 16.33
C ARG A 193 -5.29 0.03 15.27
N THR A 194 -4.72 1.21 15.48
CA THR A 194 -4.63 2.29 14.50
C THR A 194 -3.41 3.16 14.84
N SER A 195 -2.53 3.35 13.88
CA SER A 195 -1.29 4.10 14.03
C SER A 195 -1.53 5.61 13.84
N THR A 196 -0.74 6.44 14.51
CA THR A 196 -0.73 7.88 14.28
C THR A 196 0.08 8.22 13.04
N VAL A 197 -0.45 9.12 12.20
CA VAL A 197 0.30 9.62 11.05
C VAL A 197 1.46 10.48 11.53
N ASP A 198 2.68 10.01 11.33
CA ASP A 198 3.90 10.78 11.61
C ASP A 198 4.46 11.41 10.33
N LEU A 199 4.04 12.64 10.04
CA LEU A 199 4.53 13.39 8.88
C LEU A 199 5.88 14.06 9.14
N ALA A 200 6.24 14.29 10.40
CA ALA A 200 7.51 14.91 10.74
C ALA A 200 8.66 13.94 10.46
N GLU A 201 8.54 12.69 10.92
CA GLU A 201 9.48 11.62 10.60
C GLU A 201 9.52 11.33 9.12
N ALA A 202 8.36 11.17 8.47
CA ALA A 202 8.30 10.84 7.06
C ALA A 202 9.00 11.91 6.18
N ARG A 203 8.79 13.20 6.48
CA ARG A 203 9.48 14.30 5.78
C ARG A 203 10.97 14.32 6.08
N ARG A 204 11.39 14.02 7.31
CA ARG A 204 12.82 13.94 7.67
C ARG A 204 13.51 12.83 6.88
N VAL A 205 12.92 11.63 6.84
CA VAL A 205 13.45 10.49 6.08
C VAL A 205 13.59 10.87 4.61
N VAL A 206 12.56 11.43 3.98
CA VAL A 206 12.64 11.87 2.58
C VAL A 206 13.68 12.96 2.38
N GLY A 207 13.77 13.95 3.26
CA GLY A 207 14.81 14.98 3.17
C GLY A 207 16.24 14.42 3.24
N ILE A 208 16.47 13.37 4.04
CA ILE A 208 17.75 12.67 4.08
C ILE A 208 17.97 11.88 2.78
N LEU A 209 16.95 11.19 2.26
CA LEU A 209 17.05 10.48 0.98
C LEU A 209 17.33 11.43 -0.20
N ASP A 210 16.75 12.62 -0.19
CA ASP A 210 17.02 13.66 -1.19
C ASP A 210 18.48 14.12 -1.15
N TRP A 211 19.12 14.16 0.03
CA TRP A 211 20.56 14.44 0.16
C TRP A 211 21.43 13.38 -0.54
N PHE A 212 20.96 12.13 -0.58
CA PHE A 212 21.55 11.04 -1.35
C PHE A 212 21.14 11.04 -2.84
N GLY A 213 20.34 12.02 -3.29
CA GLY A 213 19.81 12.08 -4.65
C GLY A 213 18.69 11.07 -4.94
N ILE A 214 18.04 10.51 -3.90
CA ILE A 214 16.99 9.52 -4.03
C ILE A 214 15.63 10.18 -3.75
N SER A 215 14.82 10.36 -4.79
CA SER A 215 13.47 10.91 -4.64
C SER A 215 12.39 9.83 -4.72
N LEU A 216 11.49 9.79 -3.71
CA LEU A 216 10.33 8.87 -3.72
C LEU A 216 9.35 9.16 -4.86
N ASP A 217 9.24 10.41 -5.30
CA ASP A 217 8.35 10.80 -6.40
C ASP A 217 8.84 10.31 -7.78
N ALA A 218 10.14 10.02 -7.88
CA ALA A 218 10.79 9.50 -9.08
C ALA A 218 10.90 7.96 -9.09
N LEU A 219 10.38 7.28 -8.06
CA LEU A 219 10.38 5.82 -8.03
C LEU A 219 9.42 5.26 -9.08
N HIS A 220 9.99 4.44 -9.95
CA HIS A 220 9.23 3.60 -10.88
C HIS A 220 9.37 2.16 -10.39
N GLY A 221 8.28 1.39 -10.45
CA GLY A 221 8.32 -0.03 -10.14
C GLY A 221 9.30 -0.76 -11.06
N PRO A 222 9.68 -2.02 -10.75
CA PRO A 222 10.45 -2.83 -11.68
C PRO A 222 9.73 -2.84 -13.04
N ALA A 223 10.47 -2.56 -14.12
CA ALA A 223 9.91 -2.63 -15.45
C ALA A 223 9.27 -4.01 -15.63
N THR A 224 7.97 -4.05 -15.96
CA THR A 224 7.38 -5.30 -16.45
C THR A 224 8.21 -5.72 -17.65
N PRO A 225 8.75 -6.95 -17.70
CA PRO A 225 9.49 -7.40 -18.85
C PRO A 225 8.57 -7.22 -20.05
N SER A 226 8.97 -6.35 -20.98
CA SER A 226 8.29 -6.19 -22.25
C SER A 226 8.22 -7.57 -22.89
N THR A 227 7.01 -8.10 -23.06
CA THR A 227 6.79 -9.29 -23.88
C THR A 227 7.51 -9.06 -25.21
N PRO A 228 8.53 -9.87 -25.58
CA PRO A 228 9.10 -9.76 -26.90
C PRO A 228 7.97 -10.03 -27.88
N ALA A 229 7.72 -9.07 -28.78
CA ALA A 229 6.80 -9.28 -29.88
C ALA A 229 7.31 -10.44 -30.72
N ARG A 230 6.62 -11.59 -30.67
CA ARG A 230 6.52 -12.56 -31.76
C ARG A 230 5.48 -13.62 -31.47
#